data_AF-L9YXK7-F1
#
_entry.id   AF-L9YXK7-F1
#
_cell.length_a   1.000
_cell.length_b   1.000
_cell.length_c   1.000
_cell.angle_alpha   90.00
_cell.angle_beta   90.00
_cell.angle_gamma   90.00
#
_symmetry.space_group_name_H-M   'P 1'
#
loop_
_entity.id
_entity.type
_entity.pdbx_description
1 polymer ?
#
loop_
_entity_poly.entity_id
_entity_poly.type
_entity_poly.pdbx_seq_one_letter_code
_entity_poly.pdbx_strand_id
1 'polypeptide(L)'
;MNYELIAFALFAVVTLASAVGVVLMQDPWHSALLLGVALLSVAVHYVMLAAEFVAMMQVLVYVGGVLVLITFAVMLTQRDDTDTDEVVQA
;
A
#
# COMPACT_ATOMS: atom_id res chain seq x y z
N MET A 1 22.60 17.79 -5.22
CA MET A 1 23.22 17.54 -3.88
C MET A 1 22.21 17.66 -2.73
N ASN A 2 21.73 18.86 -2.36
CA ASN A 2 20.88 19.00 -1.16
C ASN A 2 19.41 18.61 -1.43
N TYR A 3 18.90 18.98 -2.62
CA TYR A 3 17.51 18.73 -3.01
C TYR A 3 17.22 17.24 -3.21
N GLU A 4 18.17 16.47 -3.75
CA GLU A 4 18.08 15.01 -3.89
C GLU A 4 17.97 14.33 -2.51
N LEU A 5 18.79 14.74 -1.55
CA LEU A 5 18.76 14.18 -0.19
C LEU A 5 17.46 14.52 0.53
N ILE A 6 16.96 15.74 0.38
CA ILE A 6 15.68 16.15 0.98
C ILE A 6 14.52 15.36 0.37
N ALA A 7 14.48 15.23 -0.96
CA ALA A 7 13.47 14.44 -1.64
C ALA A 7 13.55 12.96 -1.23
N PHE A 8 14.75 12.40 -1.16
CA PHE A 8 14.97 11.01 -0.74
C PHE A 8 14.49 10.79 0.68
N ALA A 9 14.89 11.66 1.62
CA ALA A 9 14.46 11.57 3.01
C ALA A 9 12.95 11.70 3.16
N LEU A 10 12.33 12.60 2.40
CA LEU A 10 10.88 12.78 2.40
C LEU A 10 10.16 11.51 1.93
N PHE A 11 10.50 10.99 0.74
CA PHE A 11 9.87 9.79 0.21
C PHE A 11 10.20 8.55 1.06
N ALA A 12 11.39 8.46 1.65
CA ALA A 12 11.77 7.37 2.54
C ALA A 12 10.88 7.35 3.80
N VAL A 13 10.65 8.52 4.42
CA VAL A 13 9.74 8.66 5.55
C VAL A 13 8.31 8.31 5.16
N VAL A 14 7.84 8.75 3.98
CA VAL A 14 6.52 8.39 3.45
C VAL A 14 6.40 6.88 3.27
N THR A 15 7.39 6.22 2.65
CA THR A 15 7.40 4.77 2.47
C THR A 15 7.33 4.03 3.81
N LEU A 16 8.14 4.44 4.79
CA LEU A 16 8.14 3.86 6.14
C LEU A 16 6.81 4.07 6.87
N ALA A 17 6.29 5.30 6.86
CA ALA A 17 5.03 5.64 7.52
C ALA A 17 3.85 4.87 6.90
N SER A 18 3.79 4.78 5.57
CA SER A 18 2.79 3.99 4.87
C SER A 18 2.93 2.50 5.17
N ALA A 19 4.15 1.93 5.14
CA ALA A 19 4.38 0.52 5.44
C ALA A 19 3.97 0.14 6.88
N VAL A 20 4.29 1.00 7.84
CA VAL A 20 3.81 0.83 9.23
C VAL A 20 2.29 0.93 9.28
N GLY A 21 1.71 1.92 8.59
CA GLY A 21 0.26 2.08 8.50
C GLY A 21 -0.46 0.84 7.93
N VAL A 22 0.11 0.17 6.92
CA VAL A 22 -0.46 -1.08 6.35
C VAL A 22 -0.65 -2.16 7.42
N VAL A 23 0.31 -2.28 8.35
CA VAL A 23 0.29 -3.32 9.39
C VAL A 23 -0.59 -2.92 10.58
N LEU A 24 -0.70 -1.61 10.86
CA LEU A 24 -1.45 -1.10 12.01
C LEU A 24 -2.94 -0.94 11.74
N MET A 25 -3.36 -0.76 10.48
CA MET A 25 -4.78 -0.54 10.16
C MET A 25 -5.56 -1.86 10.24
N GLN A 26 -6.71 -1.81 10.93
CA GLN A 26 -7.62 -2.96 11.06
C GLN A 26 -8.48 -3.16 9.82
N ASP A 27 -8.90 -2.05 9.20
CA ASP A 27 -9.73 -2.08 8.01
C ASP A 27 -8.90 -2.43 6.78
N PRO A 28 -9.21 -3.55 6.11
CA PRO A 28 -8.37 -4.02 5.02
C PRO A 28 -8.38 -3.12 3.78
N TRP A 29 -9.46 -2.36 3.58
CA TRP A 29 -9.55 -1.31 2.55
C TRP A 29 -8.51 -0.21 2.78
N HIS A 30 -8.37 0.27 4.02
CA HIS A 30 -7.41 1.31 4.37
C HIS A 30 -5.98 0.79 4.29
N SER A 31 -5.72 -0.44 4.74
CA SER A 31 -4.39 -1.08 4.58
C SER A 31 -4.00 -1.22 3.11
N ALA A 32 -4.94 -1.59 2.23
CA ALA A 32 -4.67 -1.71 0.80
C ALA A 32 -4.30 -0.36 0.16
N LEU A 33 -5.01 0.72 0.49
CA LEU A 33 -4.66 2.07 0.01
C LEU A 33 -3.26 2.51 0.48
N LEU A 34 -2.93 2.27 1.75
CA LEU A 34 -1.61 2.58 2.31
C LEU A 34 -0.50 1.77 1.64
N LEU A 35 -0.77 0.51 1.29
CA LEU A 35 0.17 -0.32 0.53
C LEU A 35 0.42 0.29 -0.85
N GLY A 36 -0.62 0.81 -1.51
CA GLY A 36 -0.48 1.53 -2.79
C GLY A 36 0.40 2.76 -2.68
N VAL A 37 0.24 3.56 -1.63
CA VAL A 37 1.10 4.73 -1.36
C VAL A 37 2.55 4.30 -1.14
N ALA A 38 2.80 3.23 -0.37
CA ALA A 38 4.14 2.71 -0.17
C ALA A 38 4.79 2.27 -1.49
N LEU A 39 4.06 1.54 -2.34
CA LEU A 39 4.56 1.05 -3.63
C LEU A 39 4.83 2.19 -4.63
N LEU A 40 3.97 3.21 -4.66
CA LEU A 40 4.18 4.41 -5.47
C LEU A 40 5.39 5.22 -4.98
N SER A 41 5.55 5.37 -3.67
CA SER A 41 6.73 6.04 -3.10
C SER A 41 8.03 5.31 -3.47
N VAL A 42 8.03 3.96 -3.50
CA VAL A 42 9.17 3.18 -4.01
C VAL A 42 9.43 3.43 -5.50
N ALA A 43 8.39 3.60 -6.33
CA ALA A 43 8.58 3.96 -7.74
C ALA A 43 9.32 5.30 -7.89
N VAL A 44 9.02 6.29 -7.03
CA VAL A 44 9.77 7.56 -6.99
C VAL A 44 11.25 7.34 -6.65
N HIS A 45 11.57 6.46 -5.69
CA HIS A 45 12.96 6.13 -5.39
C HIS A 45 13.69 5.52 -6.60
N TYR A 46 13.03 4.67 -7.38
CA TYR A 46 13.62 4.14 -8.61
C TYR A 46 13.90 5.22 -9.65
N VAL A 47 13.02 6.22 -9.79
CA VAL A 47 13.30 7.38 -10.65
C VAL A 47 14.51 8.17 -10.16
N MET A 48 14.62 8.39 -8.84
CA MET A 48 15.77 9.10 -8.25
C MET A 48 17.09 8.34 -8.43
N LEU A 49 17.05 7.01 -8.54
CA LEU A 49 18.20 6.16 -8.83
C LEU A 49 18.50 6.03 -10.33
N ALA A 50 17.84 6.82 -11.18
CA ALA A 50 17.91 6.73 -12.66
C ALA A 50 17.52 5.34 -13.21
N ALA A 51 16.67 4.60 -12.50
CA ALA A 51 16.18 3.28 -12.88
C ALA A 51 14.78 3.35 -13.51
N GLU A 52 14.66 4.06 -14.64
CA GLU A 52 13.38 4.39 -15.27
C GLU A 52 12.54 3.18 -15.68
N PHE A 53 13.18 2.17 -16.28
CA PHE A 53 12.50 0.94 -16.67
C PHE A 53 11.90 0.20 -15.46
N VAL A 54 12.67 0.12 -14.37
CA VAL A 54 12.23 -0.53 -13.13
C VAL A 54 11.11 0.28 -12.48
N ALA A 55 11.19 1.61 -12.48
CA ALA A 55 10.12 2.48 -11.99
C ALA A 55 8.80 2.28 -12.76
N MET A 56 8.86 2.19 -14.09
CA MET A 56 7.67 1.92 -14.91
C MET A 56 7.09 0.53 -14.62
N MET A 57 7.94 -0.50 -14.52
CA MET A 57 7.51 -1.84 -14.15
C MET A 57 6.93 -1.90 -12.74
N GLN A 58 7.45 -1.10 -11.79
CA GLN A 58 6.91 -0.98 -10.43
C GLN A 58 5.45 -0.51 -10.46
N VAL A 59 5.17 0.54 -11.23
CA VAL A 59 3.82 1.07 -11.35
C VAL A 59 2.92 0.08 -12.11
N LEU A 60 3.38 -0.47 -13.22
CA LEU A 60 2.57 -1.35 -14.06
C LEU A 60 2.23 -2.68 -13.37
N VAL A 61 3.22 -3.35 -12.80
CA VAL A 61 3.07 -4.69 -12.22
C VAL A 61 2.58 -4.62 -10.78
N TYR A 62 3.22 -3.84 -9.92
CA TYR A 62 2.89 -3.84 -8.51
C TYR A 62 1.69 -2.96 -8.19
N VAL A 63 1.65 -1.71 -8.65
CA VAL A 63 0.52 -0.81 -8.37
C VAL A 63 -0.69 -1.14 -9.25
N GLY A 64 -0.48 -1.42 -10.53
CA GLY A 64 -1.56 -1.71 -11.48
C GLY A 64 -2.11 -3.13 -11.41
N GLY A 65 -1.26 -4.12 -11.10
CA GLY A 65 -1.65 -5.55 -11.07
C GLY A 65 -1.77 -6.10 -9.66
N VAL A 66 -0.64 -6.34 -9.01
CA VAL A 66 -0.56 -7.07 -7.73
C VAL A 66 -1.38 -6.41 -6.64
N LEU A 67 -1.24 -5.09 -6.46
CA LEU A 67 -1.99 -4.32 -5.47
C LEU A 67 -3.50 -4.43 -5.72
N VAL A 68 -3.93 -4.26 -6.97
CA VAL A 68 -5.35 -4.36 -7.35
C VAL A 68 -5.89 -5.75 -7.03
N LEU A 69 -5.14 -6.81 -7.38
CA LEU A 69 -5.51 -8.18 -7.05
C LEU A 69 -5.61 -8.42 -5.54
N ILE A 70 -4.66 -7.90 -4.76
CA ILE A 70 -4.69 -7.98 -3.29
C ILE A 70 -5.91 -7.24 -2.75
N THR A 71 -6.17 -6.01 -3.18
CA THR A 71 -7.33 -5.22 -2.75
C THR A 71 -8.63 -5.95 -3.03
N PHE A 72 -8.79 -6.53 -4.23
CA PHE A 72 -9.96 -7.32 -4.56
C PHE A 72 -10.08 -8.57 -3.69
N ALA A 73 -9.02 -9.36 -3.54
CA ALA A 73 -9.04 -10.57 -2.73
C ALA A 73 -9.41 -10.27 -1.27
N VAL A 74 -8.85 -9.19 -0.73
CA VAL A 74 -9.06 -8.72 0.63
C VAL A 74 -10.48 -8.17 0.84
N MET A 75 -11.06 -7.47 -0.14
CA MET A 75 -12.48 -7.08 -0.09
C MET A 75 -13.39 -8.30 -0.12
N LEU A 76 -13.12 -9.28 -0.98
CA LEU A 76 -13.97 -10.47 -1.13
C LEU A 76 -13.93 -11.41 0.08
N THR A 77 -12.86 -11.38 0.87
CA THR A 77 -12.73 -12.21 2.08
C THR A 77 -13.22 -11.52 3.36
N GLN A 78 -13.63 -10.25 3.29
CA GLN A 78 -14.25 -9.58 4.44
C GLN A 78 -15.59 -10.26 4.73
N ARG A 79 -15.63 -10.97 5.86
CA ARG A 79 -16.85 -11.49 6.45
C ARG A 79 -17.34 -10.44 7.43
N ASP A 80 -18.59 -10.03 7.29
CA ASP A 80 -19.27 -9.22 8.30
C ASP A 80 -19.40 -10.08 9.57
N ASP A 81 -18.58 -9.82 10.58
CA ASP A 81 -18.68 -10.45 11.91
C ASP A 81 -19.91 -9.95 12.70
N THR A 82 -21.06 -9.78 12.04
CA THR A 82 -22.29 -9.22 12.64
C THR A 82 -23.38 -10.28 12.89
N ASP A 83 -23.16 -11.55 12.53
CA ASP A 83 -24.22 -12.59 12.52
C ASP A 83 -24.26 -13.51 13.77
N THR A 84 -23.55 -13.19 14.87
CA THR A 84 -23.49 -14.09 16.05
C THR A 84 -24.39 -13.68 17.24
N ASP A 85 -25.04 -12.52 17.19
CA ASP A 85 -25.83 -12.03 18.33
C ASP A 85 -27.32 -12.46 18.33
N GLU A 86 -27.89 -12.91 17.20
CA GLU A 86 -29.30 -13.30 17.13
C GLU A 86 -29.59 -14.70 17.66
N VAL A 87 -28.68 -15.66 17.53
CA VAL A 87 -28.94 -17.07 17.93
C VAL A 87 -28.80 -17.34 19.43
N VAL A 88 -28.22 -16.42 20.21
CA VAL A 88 -28.08 -16.55 21.67
C VAL A 88 -29.26 -15.88 22.42
N GLN A 89 -30.09 -15.09 21.73
CA GLN A 89 -31.23 -14.38 22.33
C GLN A 89 -32.61 -14.98 22.02
N ALA A 90 -32.68 -16.11 21.28
CA ALA A 90 -33.93 -16.79 20.92
C ALA A 90 -34.21 -18.05 21.77
#